data_AF-A0A3D2NEA8-F1
#
_entry.id   AF-A0A3D2NEA8-F1
#
_cell.length_a   1.000
_cell.length_b   1.000
_cell.length_c   1.000
_cell.angle_alpha   90.00
_cell.angle_beta   90.00
_cell.angle_gamma   90.00
#
_symmetry.space_group_name_H-M   'P 1'
#
loop_
_entity.id
_entity.type
_entity.pdbx_description
1 polymer ?
#
loop_
_entity_poly.entity_id
_entity_poly.type
_entity_poly.pdbx_seq_one_letter_code
_entity_poly.pdbx_strand_id
1 'polypeptide(L)'
;DGLVDLVELDAAGVEISRRRMPRAELAAHAATVAPETRWVWSDSFHWYAPLVAASVRVARCHDLRLCHAVLRDSAAVPAPGALRAATEWDAAAAAPDTTEATLFDWSDGPAGVPHGIDAALAEF
;
A
#
# COMPACT_ATOMS: atom_id res chain seq x y z
N ASP A 1 4.10 16.44 7.82
CA ASP A 1 2.79 16.93 7.35
C ASP A 1 2.76 16.99 5.84
N GLY A 2 1.87 16.24 5.21
CA GLY A 2 1.74 16.14 3.76
C GLY A 2 0.29 15.91 3.35
N LEU A 3 0.00 16.01 2.06
CA LEU A 3 -1.31 15.68 1.52
C LEU A 3 -1.34 14.19 1.13
N VAL A 4 -2.53 13.59 1.20
CA VAL A 4 -2.81 12.23 0.73
C VAL A 4 -3.98 12.28 -0.24
N ASP A 5 -3.91 11.47 -1.29
CA ASP A 5 -4.98 11.30 -2.26
C ASP A 5 -5.76 10.03 -1.93
N LEU A 6 -7.09 10.13 -1.96
CA LEU A 6 -8.00 9.01 -1.81
C LEU A 6 -8.85 8.93 -3.06
N VAL A 7 -8.97 7.71 -3.58
CA VAL A 7 -9.83 7.38 -4.70
C VAL A 7 -10.82 6.32 -4.25
N GLU A 8 -12.09 6.57 -4.50
CA GLU A 8 -13.17 5.62 -4.30
C GLU A 8 -13.39 4.87 -5.60
N LEU A 9 -13.40 3.54 -5.51
CA LEU A 9 -13.59 2.64 -6.63
C LEU A 9 -14.93 1.90 -6.48
N ASP A 10 -15.58 1.62 -7.60
CA ASP A 10 -16.68 0.68 -7.63
C ASP A 10 -16.20 -0.78 -7.54
N ALA A 11 -17.15 -1.72 -7.57
CA ALA A 11 -16.83 -3.15 -7.50
C ALA A 11 -16.05 -3.68 -8.71
N ALA A 12 -15.98 -2.94 -9.81
CA ALA A 12 -15.21 -3.25 -11.01
C ALA A 12 -13.84 -2.56 -11.04
N GLY A 13 -13.48 -1.80 -9.99
CA GLY A 13 -12.24 -1.04 -9.92
C GLY A 13 -12.29 0.28 -10.69
N VAL A 14 -13.47 0.76 -11.07
CA VAL A 14 -13.63 2.04 -11.78
C VAL A 14 -13.73 3.18 -10.77
N GLU A 15 -12.98 4.26 -11.02
CA GLU A 15 -12.99 5.47 -10.19
C GLU A 15 -14.39 6.12 -10.16
N ILE A 16 -14.96 6.20 -8.96
CA ILE A 16 -16.20 6.93 -8.64
C ILE A 16 -15.88 8.37 -8.25
N SER A 17 -14.89 8.55 -7.37
CA SER A 17 -14.54 9.86 -6.82
C SER A 17 -13.07 9.94 -6.41
N ARG A 18 -12.53 11.17 -6.39
CA ARG A 18 -11.17 11.47 -5.97
C ARG A 18 -11.15 12.69 -5.07
N ARG A 19 -10.43 12.60 -3.95
CA ARG A 19 -10.25 13.70 -3.01
C ARG A 19 -8.83 13.74 -2.47
N ARG A 20 -8.34 14.95 -2.26
CA ARG A 20 -7.07 15.22 -1.58
C ARG A 20 -7.35 15.74 -0.18
N MET A 21 -6.64 15.24 0.82
CA MET A 21 -6.76 15.71 2.21
C MET A 21 -5.42 15.79 2.91
N PRO A 22 -5.29 16.55 4.00
CA PRO A 22 -4.13 16.46 4.89
C PRO A 22 -3.98 15.04 5.45
N ARG A 23 -2.75 14.53 5.50
CA ARG A 23 -2.43 13.21 6.06
C ARG A 23 -2.89 13.09 7.52
N ALA A 24 -2.84 14.19 8.28
CA ALA A 24 -3.29 14.24 9.66
C ALA A 24 -4.80 13.95 9.80
N GLU A 25 -5.59 14.21 8.76
CA GLU A 25 -7.04 13.96 8.74
C GLU A 25 -7.39 12.52 8.34
N LEU A 26 -6.43 11.74 7.82
CA LEU A 26 -6.67 10.38 7.33
C LEU A 26 -7.25 9.46 8.40
N ALA A 27 -6.75 9.54 9.64
CA ALA A 27 -7.25 8.71 10.74
C ALA A 27 -8.70 9.04 11.09
N ALA A 28 -9.03 10.33 11.20
CA ALA A 28 -10.40 10.77 11.45
C ALA A 28 -11.34 10.35 10.31
N HIS A 29 -10.90 10.46 9.06
CA HIS A 29 -11.67 9.99 7.91
C HIS A 29 -11.88 8.47 7.96
N ALA A 30 -10.82 7.69 8.14
CA ALA A 30 -10.89 6.22 8.17
C ALA A 30 -11.81 5.70 9.29
N ALA A 31 -11.92 6.41 10.42
CA ALA A 31 -12.86 6.06 11.50
C ALA A 31 -14.35 6.23 11.12
N THR A 32 -14.65 7.03 10.09
CA THR A 32 -16.03 7.24 9.59
C THR A 32 -16.41 6.30 8.44
N VAL A 33 -15.43 5.63 7.85
CA VAL A 33 -15.63 4.73 6.72
C VAL A 33 -16.27 3.42 7.20
N ALA A 34 -17.20 2.90 6.41
CA ALA A 34 -17.96 1.71 6.78
C ALA A 34 -17.02 0.50 6.97
N PRO A 35 -17.22 -0.36 7.99
CA PRO A 35 -16.31 -1.49 8.28
C PRO A 35 -16.13 -2.48 7.14
N GLU A 36 -17.12 -2.59 6.26
CA GLU A 36 -17.07 -3.39 5.04
C GLU A 36 -16.20 -2.77 3.94
N THR A 37 -15.77 -1.52 4.05
CA THR A 37 -14.91 -0.92 3.03
C THR A 37 -13.59 -1.66 2.97
N ARG A 38 -13.21 -2.07 1.76
CA ARG A 38 -11.90 -2.67 1.51
C ARG A 38 -10.96 -1.60 1.02
N TRP A 39 -9.93 -1.34 1.81
CA TRP A 39 -8.89 -0.39 1.46
C TRP A 39 -7.91 -1.00 0.46
N VAL A 40 -7.31 -0.20 -0.41
CA VAL A 40 -6.20 -0.59 -1.26
C VAL A 40 -5.00 0.27 -0.88
N TRP A 41 -3.90 -0.35 -0.50
CA TRP A 41 -2.70 0.32 0.00
C TRP A 41 -1.49 -0.14 -0.78
N SER A 42 -0.54 0.77 -1.04
CA SER A 42 0.77 0.38 -1.58
C SER A 42 1.42 -0.69 -0.70
N ASP A 43 1.39 -0.49 0.62
CA ASP A 43 1.83 -1.42 1.64
C ASP A 43 1.22 -1.01 2.99
N SER A 44 1.05 -1.99 3.87
CA SER A 44 0.41 -1.79 5.16
C SER A 44 1.31 -1.06 6.16
N PHE A 45 2.64 -1.15 6.03
CA PHE A 45 3.56 -0.48 6.97
C PHE A 45 3.43 1.04 6.85
N HIS A 46 3.38 1.57 5.63
CA HIS A 46 3.23 2.99 5.37
C HIS A 46 1.86 3.53 5.81
N TRP A 47 0.77 2.80 5.54
CA TRP A 47 -0.59 3.31 5.69
C TRP A 47 -1.29 2.93 6.99
N TYR A 48 -1.09 1.71 7.49
CA TYR A 48 -1.83 1.22 8.65
C TYR A 48 -1.21 1.60 10.00
N ALA A 49 0.13 1.66 10.07
CA ALA A 49 0.83 2.03 11.30
C ALA A 49 0.32 3.35 11.93
N PRO A 50 0.19 4.47 11.19
CA PRO A 50 -0.35 5.71 11.76
C PRO A 50 -1.83 5.62 12.16
N LEU A 51 -2.63 4.77 11.50
CA LEU A 51 -4.03 4.54 11.86
C LEU A 51 -4.14 3.82 13.20
N VAL A 52 -3.34 2.76 13.40
CA VAL A 52 -3.29 2.01 14.66
C VAL A 52 -2.82 2.90 15.80
N ALA A 53 -1.81 3.75 15.57
CA ALA A 53 -1.35 4.73 16.57
C ALA A 53 -2.46 5.70 16.99
N ALA A 54 -3.37 6.04 16.08
CA ALA A 54 -4.57 6.83 16.34
C ALA A 54 -5.77 6.00 16.86
N SER A 55 -5.56 4.73 17.23
CA SER A 55 -6.61 3.78 17.67
C SER A 55 -7.70 3.50 16.63
N VAL A 56 -7.41 3.71 15.35
CA VAL A 56 -8.30 3.41 14.22
C VAL A 56 -7.99 2.00 13.69
N ARG A 57 -9.03 1.17 13.55
CA ARG A 57 -8.92 -0.19 13.04
C ARG A 57 -9.56 -0.29 11.67
N VAL A 58 -8.84 -0.91 10.74
CA VAL A 58 -9.33 -1.23 9.39
C VAL A 58 -9.56 -2.72 9.31
N ALA A 59 -10.77 -3.12 8.92
CA ALA A 59 -11.15 -4.54 8.91
C ALA A 59 -10.57 -5.28 7.70
N ARG A 60 -10.47 -4.61 6.54
CA ARG A 60 -10.08 -5.24 5.27
C ARG A 60 -9.21 -4.30 4.44
N CYS A 61 -8.13 -4.85 3.90
CA CYS A 61 -7.29 -4.18 2.91
C CYS A 61 -6.79 -5.16 1.83
N HIS A 62 -6.37 -4.60 0.70
CA HIS A 62 -5.39 -5.17 -0.21
C HIS A 62 -4.07 -4.44 0.00
N ASP A 63 -3.01 -5.20 0.25
CA ASP A 63 -1.64 -4.69 0.32
C ASP A 63 -1.00 -5.00 -1.04
N LEU A 64 -0.82 -3.98 -1.87
CA LEU A 64 -0.39 -4.13 -3.27
C LEU A 64 0.99 -4.75 -3.37
N ARG A 65 1.95 -4.32 -2.54
CA ARG A 65 3.27 -4.95 -2.45
C ARG A 65 3.19 -6.45 -2.15
N LEU A 66 2.34 -6.84 -1.20
CA LEU A 66 2.15 -8.25 -0.86
C LEU A 66 1.45 -9.02 -1.99
N CYS A 67 0.37 -8.47 -2.56
CA CYS A 67 -0.35 -9.06 -3.67
C CYS A 67 0.56 -9.23 -4.90
N HIS A 68 1.37 -8.23 -5.20
CA HIS A 68 2.39 -8.26 -6.24
C HIS A 68 3.34 -9.45 -6.06
N ALA A 69 3.99 -9.56 -4.90
CA ALA A 69 4.93 -10.64 -4.61
C ALA A 69 4.29 -12.03 -4.76
N VAL A 70 3.05 -12.20 -4.27
CA VAL A 70 2.32 -13.47 -4.41
C VAL A 70 2.01 -13.78 -5.88
N LEU A 71 1.49 -12.82 -6.64
CA LEU A 71 1.08 -13.03 -8.03
C LEU A 71 2.28 -13.23 -8.96
N ARG A 72 3.35 -12.46 -8.76
CA ARG A 72 4.60 -12.52 -9.54
C ARG A 72 5.22 -13.92 -9.57
N ASP A 73 5.15 -14.62 -8.44
CA ASP A 73 5.75 -15.94 -8.24
C ASP A 73 4.72 -17.10 -8.24
N SER A 74 3.44 -16.79 -8.46
CA SER A 74 2.37 -17.80 -8.47
C SER A 74 2.34 -18.62 -9.77
N ALA A 75 2.35 -19.95 -9.64
CA ALA A 75 2.15 -20.86 -10.76
C ALA A 75 0.74 -20.76 -11.39
N ALA A 76 -0.22 -20.15 -10.69
CA ALA A 76 -1.56 -19.91 -11.22
C ALA A 76 -1.62 -18.72 -12.19
N VAL A 77 -0.55 -17.92 -12.30
CA VAL A 77 -0.44 -16.82 -13.25
C VAL A 77 0.30 -17.32 -14.50
N PRO A 78 -0.39 -17.56 -15.63
CA PRO A 78 0.22 -18.21 -16.80
C PRO A 78 1.24 -17.34 -17.55
N ALA A 79 1.18 -16.01 -17.38
CA ALA A 79 2.06 -15.05 -18.05
C ALA A 79 2.49 -13.91 -17.11
N PRO A 80 3.32 -14.18 -16.09
CA PRO A 80 3.70 -13.20 -15.07
C PRO A 80 4.75 -12.18 -15.55
N GLY A 81 4.97 -12.05 -16.86
CA GLY A 81 6.03 -11.21 -17.44
C GLY A 81 5.88 -9.74 -17.06
N ALA A 82 4.66 -9.21 -17.09
CA ALA A 82 4.39 -7.83 -16.66
C ALA A 82 4.65 -7.63 -15.16
N LEU A 83 4.20 -8.56 -14.31
CA LEU A 83 4.45 -8.52 -12.87
C LEU A 83 5.95 -8.54 -12.56
N ARG A 84 6.71 -9.44 -13.19
CA ARG A 84 8.17 -9.51 -13.00
C ARG A 84 8.93 -8.30 -13.51
N ALA A 85 8.34 -7.54 -14.44
CA ALA A 85 8.94 -6.32 -14.98
C ALA A 85 8.69 -5.09 -14.08
N ALA A 86 7.63 -5.08 -13.28
CA ALA A 86 7.29 -3.99 -12.36
C ALA A 86 8.10 -4.10 -11.04
N THR A 87 9.43 -4.04 -11.18
CA THR A 87 10.40 -4.25 -10.08
C THR A 87 10.32 -3.21 -8.97
N GLU A 88 9.65 -2.08 -9.20
CA GLU A 88 9.37 -1.06 -8.19
C GLU A 88 8.50 -1.57 -7.03
N TRP A 89 7.78 -2.68 -7.23
CA TRP A 89 6.98 -3.36 -6.21
C TRP A 89 7.71 -4.50 -5.50
N ASP A 90 8.92 -4.87 -5.94
CA ASP A 90 9.76 -5.90 -5.32
C ASP A 90 10.46 -5.40 -4.03
N ALA A 91 10.19 -4.17 -3.58
CA ALA A 91 10.78 -3.61 -2.38
C ALA A 91 10.49 -4.47 -1.14
N ALA A 92 11.51 -4.63 -0.29
CA ALA A 92 11.31 -5.20 1.04
C ALA A 92 10.35 -4.32 1.84
N ALA A 93 9.58 -4.93 2.75
CA ALA A 93 8.84 -4.15 3.72
C ALA A 93 9.83 -3.30 4.52
N ALA A 94 9.51 -2.02 4.71
CA ALA A 94 10.30 -1.17 5.61
C ALA A 94 10.34 -1.82 7.00
N ALA A 95 11.54 -2.18 7.44
CA ALA A 95 11.75 -2.55 8.84
C ALA A 95 11.51 -1.28 9.70
N PRO A 96 11.00 -1.42 10.94
CA PRO A 96 11.03 -0.30 11.87
C PRO A 96 12.47 0.21 12.01
N ASP A 97 12.66 1.52 12.06
CA ASP A 97 13.97 2.16 12.25
C ASP A 97 14.62 1.67 13.55
N THR A 98 15.37 0.57 13.46
CA THR A 98 16.36 0.20 14.45
C THR A 98 17.61 0.97 14.09
N THR A 99 17.95 1.98 14.88
CA THR A 99 19.13 2.87 14.71
C THR A 99 20.49 2.14 14.79
N GLU A 100 20.52 0.81 14.74
CA GLU A 100 21.72 0.00 14.76
C GLU A 100 21.78 -0.83 13.49
N ALA A 101 22.77 -0.56 12.64
CA ALA A 101 23.08 -1.38 11.48
C ALA A 101 23.38 -2.81 11.96
N THR A 102 22.56 -3.77 11.54
CA THR A 102 22.71 -5.18 11.92
C THR A 102 23.57 -5.93 10.91
N LEU A 103 24.05 -7.11 11.31
CA LEU A 103 25.02 -7.92 10.56
C LEU A 103 24.56 -8.34 9.13
N PHE A 104 23.31 -8.09 8.75
CA PHE A 104 22.74 -8.42 7.43
C PHE A 104 22.13 -7.20 6.71
N ASP A 105 22.69 -6.01 6.93
CA ASP A 105 22.24 -4.80 6.24
C ASP A 105 22.69 -4.82 4.76
N TRP A 106 21.89 -5.47 3.91
CA TRP A 106 22.10 -5.58 2.47
C TRP A 106 21.17 -4.60 1.74
N SER A 107 21.75 -3.58 1.10
CA SER A 107 21.04 -2.40 0.57
C SER A 107 21.10 -2.28 -0.97
N ASP A 108 20.77 -3.36 -1.68
CA ASP A 108 20.70 -3.36 -3.17
C ASP A 108 19.25 -3.33 -3.72
N GLY A 109 18.25 -3.04 -2.87
CA GLY A 109 16.84 -2.97 -3.25
C GLY A 109 16.26 -1.54 -3.26
N PRO A 110 15.13 -1.29 -3.94
CA PRO A 110 14.43 0.00 -3.87
C PRO A 110 14.06 0.35 -2.42
N ALA A 111 14.19 1.63 -2.05
CA ALA A 111 13.99 2.12 -0.68
C ALA A 111 12.55 1.99 -0.14
N GLY A 112 11.61 1.58 -0.99
CA GLY A 112 10.19 1.38 -0.69
C GLY A 112 9.40 1.23 -1.99
N VAL A 113 8.14 0.81 -1.86
CA VAL A 113 7.20 0.77 -2.98
C VAL A 113 6.64 2.16 -3.32
N PRO A 114 6.16 2.40 -4.55
CA PRO A 114 5.52 3.66 -4.86
C PRO A 114 4.23 3.85 -4.04
N HIS A 115 4.16 4.95 -3.28
CA HIS A 115 2.99 5.29 -2.44
C HIS A 115 1.99 6.24 -3.12
N GLY A 116 2.28 6.71 -4.33
CA GLY A 116 1.43 7.66 -5.05
C GLY A 116 0.16 7.00 -5.58
N ILE A 117 -0.95 7.76 -5.63
CA ILE A 117 -2.26 7.24 -6.03
C ILE A 117 -2.26 6.69 -7.46
N ASP A 118 -1.56 7.32 -8.40
CA ASP A 118 -1.51 6.86 -9.80
C ASP A 118 -0.79 5.52 -9.93
N ALA A 119 0.27 5.30 -9.13
CA ALA A 119 0.95 4.01 -9.09
C ALA A 119 0.09 2.93 -8.45
N ALA A 120 -0.64 3.26 -7.37
CA ALA A 120 -1.57 2.33 -6.73
C ALA A 120 -2.72 1.93 -7.67
N LEU A 121 -3.27 2.88 -8.44
CA LEU A 121 -4.31 2.61 -9.44
C LEU A 121 -3.79 1.82 -10.65
N ALA A 122 -2.52 1.98 -11.02
CA ALA A 122 -1.92 1.20 -12.12
C ALA A 122 -1.64 -0.26 -11.72
N GLU A 123 -1.37 -0.52 -10.43
CA GLU A 123 -1.07 -1.86 -9.92
C GLU A 123 -2.33 -2.65 -9.51
N PHE A 124 -3.40 -1.96 -9.07
CA PHE A 124 -4.67 -2.58 -8.65
C PHE A 124 -5.55 -3.01 -9.84
#